data_AF-A0A5C8DT87-F1
#
_entry.id   AF-A0A5C8DT87-F1
#
_cell.length_a   1.000
_cell.length_b   1.000
_cell.length_c   1.000
_cell.angle_alpha   90.00
_cell.angle_beta   90.00
_cell.angle_gamma   90.00
#
_symmetry.space_group_name_H-M   'P 1'
#
loop_
_entity.id
_entity.type
_entity.pdbx_description
1 polymer ?
#
loop_
_entity_poly.entity_id
_entity_poly.type
_entity_poly.pdbx_seq_one_letter_code
_entity_poly.pdbx_strand_id
1 'polypeptide(L)'
;MNMGEGKIRDHISANLGLIDDNLILIAKEYQLQNCFGSKGYIDVLAKDQFNNFVIIEIKRSKATSRETIQEIIKYVGLLKQNFRVRDSEIKVIILSSDWTELIVPFSELLYQSTLHVKGYKLFLDPLQTPVSTEIVIPIKIIKRRKIADNSFLYLFKDAQKRETGIQYLKKRCGELGINDYLIVKICKSIEKYPSMPYHYCACLAFQSLSIHEYLDIVKKAELEIDMEQDEFDSESEFLHYLEQMLIVSINTSRYHDSAEAGYPDKMDSILGIQNWHVEETLRFGFFLTDPRYTDEILLRELRGLDGSSDTKYLNFAESSQTDRITEIRENCLMPLEGNEFWANHLHNIFEYLNKLGKPYRCVINVYHPPSIFDTIWRAMHNSNKNYLPIYLMFIDFIDKTDLWIFAGRLTWNGKPVDLEKFVEYQNDDTDTLLNKFLDCVRGEHDQEILRYYNLAYENTLAEFRGNKITSERNVFFETGELIKFDSNERTIFEWIDENAELKNLLTAYYETYTKDFMA
;
A
#
# COMPACT_ATOMS: atom_id res chain seq x y z
N MET A 1 54.93 5.28 -8.40
CA MET A 1 54.25 5.69 -9.65
C MET A 1 52.80 5.24 -9.54
N ASN A 2 51.85 6.16 -9.71
CA ASN A 2 50.42 5.88 -9.59
C ASN A 2 49.97 5.01 -10.80
N MET A 3 49.58 3.74 -10.63
CA MET A 3 49.04 2.93 -11.75
C MET A 3 47.62 3.40 -12.07
N GLY A 4 47.42 4.07 -13.22
CA GLY A 4 46.10 4.51 -13.69
C GLY A 4 45.09 3.38 -13.90
N GLU A 5 43.81 3.71 -13.95
CA GLU A 5 42.67 2.78 -14.13
C GLU A 5 42.88 1.79 -15.30
N GLY A 6 43.45 2.26 -16.42
CA GLY A 6 43.79 1.41 -17.57
C GLY A 6 44.75 0.26 -17.25
N LYS A 7 45.70 0.43 -16.33
CA LYS A 7 46.59 -0.67 -15.93
C LYS A 7 45.88 -1.71 -15.06
N ILE A 8 44.95 -1.27 -14.22
CA ILE A 8 44.10 -2.19 -13.43
C ILE A 8 43.24 -3.00 -14.39
N ARG A 9 42.60 -2.33 -15.35
CA ARG A 9 41.84 -2.99 -16.42
C ARG A 9 42.66 -4.00 -17.19
N ASP A 10 43.88 -3.65 -17.60
CA ASP A 10 44.76 -4.57 -18.32
C ASP A 10 45.09 -5.81 -17.48
N HIS A 11 45.33 -5.63 -16.18
CA HIS A 11 45.60 -6.73 -15.27
C HIS A 11 44.37 -7.63 -15.06
N ILE A 12 43.20 -7.03 -14.80
CA ILE A 12 41.93 -7.77 -14.63
C ILE A 12 41.57 -8.54 -15.91
N SER A 13 41.74 -7.92 -17.09
CA SER A 13 41.45 -8.57 -18.37
C SER A 13 42.33 -9.79 -18.63
N ALA A 14 43.57 -9.77 -18.14
CA ALA A 14 44.49 -10.90 -18.23
C ALA A 14 44.19 -12.00 -17.19
N ASN A 15 43.51 -11.64 -16.09
CA ASN A 15 43.30 -12.49 -14.92
C ASN A 15 41.82 -12.49 -14.48
N LEU A 16 40.90 -12.79 -15.41
CA LEU A 16 39.46 -12.79 -15.12
C LEU A 16 39.04 -13.79 -14.03
N GLY A 17 39.85 -14.82 -13.76
CA GLY A 17 39.67 -15.75 -12.64
C GLY A 17 39.69 -15.10 -11.25
N LEU A 18 40.18 -13.85 -11.13
CA LEU A 18 40.00 -13.04 -9.91
C LEU A 18 38.52 -12.72 -9.61
N ILE A 19 37.63 -12.91 -10.58
CA ILE A 19 36.19 -12.65 -10.49
C ILE A 19 35.42 -13.97 -10.62
N ASP A 20 35.65 -14.71 -11.71
CA ASP A 20 35.04 -16.01 -12.02
C ASP A 20 35.89 -16.73 -13.09
N ASP A 21 36.27 -17.97 -12.82
CA ASP A 21 37.13 -18.79 -13.68
C ASP A 21 36.49 -19.14 -15.04
N ASN A 22 35.17 -18.99 -15.17
CA ASN A 22 34.43 -19.31 -16.39
C ASN A 22 34.31 -18.14 -17.38
N LEU A 23 34.89 -16.98 -17.06
CA LEU A 23 34.84 -15.80 -17.92
C LEU A 23 35.89 -15.87 -19.03
N ILE A 24 35.44 -15.62 -20.26
CA ILE A 24 36.29 -15.57 -21.44
C ILE A 24 36.30 -14.13 -21.98
N LEU A 25 37.49 -13.53 -22.06
CA LEU A 25 37.68 -12.17 -22.58
C LEU A 25 37.22 -12.08 -24.05
N ILE A 26 36.39 -11.08 -24.37
CA ILE A 26 36.07 -10.69 -25.75
C ILE A 26 37.00 -9.56 -26.16
N ALA A 27 37.04 -8.48 -25.37
CA ALA A 27 37.84 -7.29 -25.68
C ALA A 27 38.00 -6.38 -24.46
N LYS A 28 39.01 -5.51 -24.54
CA LYS A 28 39.21 -4.37 -23.64
C LYS A 28 38.82 -3.09 -24.37
N GLU A 29 38.33 -2.08 -23.65
CA GLU A 29 37.87 -0.81 -24.22
C GLU A 29 36.92 -1.03 -25.41
N TYR A 30 35.97 -1.95 -25.24
CA TYR A 30 35.09 -2.36 -26.31
C TYR A 30 34.19 -1.20 -26.72
N GLN A 31 34.43 -0.70 -27.93
CA GLN A 31 33.70 0.44 -28.45
C GLN A 31 32.31 0.01 -28.94
N LEU A 32 31.28 0.61 -28.33
CA LEU A 32 29.92 0.52 -28.79
C LEU A 32 29.57 1.72 -29.66
N GLN A 33 29.03 1.43 -30.84
CA GLN A 33 28.46 2.47 -31.70
C GLN A 33 27.19 3.03 -31.06
N ASN A 34 26.97 4.33 -31.21
CA ASN A 34 25.77 5.03 -30.78
C ASN A 34 25.39 6.02 -31.89
N CYS A 35 24.18 5.89 -32.46
CA CYS A 35 23.69 6.82 -33.49
C CYS A 35 22.94 8.03 -32.93
N PHE A 36 22.70 8.09 -31.60
CA PHE A 36 21.92 9.13 -30.94
C PHE A 36 22.70 9.93 -29.88
N GLY A 37 24.03 9.74 -29.78
CA GLY A 37 24.84 10.42 -28.77
C GLY A 37 26.30 10.03 -28.79
N SER A 38 26.99 10.22 -27.65
CA SER A 38 28.40 9.86 -27.51
C SER A 38 28.59 8.34 -27.55
N LYS A 39 29.77 7.93 -28.06
CA LYS A 39 30.20 6.53 -28.10
C LYS A 39 30.31 5.98 -26.68
N GLY A 40 30.04 4.68 -26.51
CA GLY A 40 30.31 3.95 -25.28
C GLY A 40 31.60 3.15 -25.38
N TYR A 41 32.35 3.04 -24.28
CA TYR A 41 33.54 2.18 -24.19
C TYR A 41 33.40 1.32 -22.95
N ILE A 42 33.14 0.03 -23.14
CA ILE A 42 33.14 -0.92 -22.01
C ILE A 42 34.60 -1.20 -21.64
N ASP A 43 34.95 -1.06 -20.36
CA ASP A 43 36.30 -1.35 -19.87
C ASP A 43 36.75 -2.76 -20.25
N VAL A 44 36.00 -3.77 -19.83
CA VAL A 44 36.23 -5.17 -20.24
C VAL A 44 34.90 -5.80 -20.63
N LEU A 45 34.84 -6.30 -21.86
CA LEU A 45 33.74 -7.12 -22.32
C LEU A 45 34.21 -8.58 -22.35
N ALA A 46 33.46 -9.45 -21.69
CA ALA A 46 33.69 -10.89 -21.64
C ALA A 46 32.41 -11.65 -21.99
N LYS A 47 32.50 -12.97 -22.04
CA LYS A 47 31.35 -13.88 -22.03
C LYS A 47 31.50 -14.93 -20.95
N ASP A 48 30.38 -15.40 -20.43
CA ASP A 48 30.34 -16.52 -19.49
C ASP A 48 30.17 -17.88 -20.18
N GLN A 49 30.12 -18.95 -19.39
CA GLN A 49 29.91 -20.33 -19.87
C GLN A 49 28.57 -20.55 -20.59
N PHE A 50 27.59 -19.66 -20.40
CA PHE A 50 26.28 -19.72 -21.05
C PHE A 50 26.19 -18.80 -22.28
N ASN A 51 27.32 -18.23 -22.70
CA ASN A 51 27.42 -17.29 -23.82
C ASN A 51 26.65 -15.98 -23.63
N ASN A 52 26.43 -15.56 -22.37
CA ASN A 52 25.93 -14.23 -22.06
C ASN A 52 27.07 -13.21 -22.15
N PHE A 53 26.77 -11.99 -22.58
CA PHE A 53 27.71 -10.89 -22.47
C PHE A 53 27.91 -10.50 -21.01
N VAL A 54 29.17 -10.28 -20.62
CA VAL A 54 29.54 -9.83 -19.28
C VAL A 54 30.26 -8.49 -19.41
N ILE A 55 29.59 -7.43 -18.99
CA ILE A 55 30.15 -6.08 -18.88
C ILE A 55 30.89 -6.00 -17.56
N ILE A 56 32.18 -5.67 -17.57
CA ILE A 56 32.96 -5.46 -16.35
C ILE A 56 33.43 -4.01 -16.35
N GLU A 57 32.91 -3.24 -15.41
CA GLU A 57 33.21 -1.82 -15.23
C GLU A 57 34.13 -1.62 -14.02
N ILE A 58 35.24 -0.91 -14.19
CA ILE A 58 36.33 -0.86 -13.20
C ILE A 58 36.53 0.56 -12.70
N LYS A 59 36.40 0.79 -11.39
CA LYS A 59 36.59 2.10 -10.76
C LYS A 59 37.68 2.08 -9.69
N ARG A 60 38.62 3.02 -9.79
CA ARG A 60 39.71 3.16 -8.81
C ARG A 60 39.50 4.29 -7.79
N SER A 61 38.60 5.25 -8.07
CA SER A 61 38.53 6.49 -7.30
C SER A 61 37.10 6.86 -6.93
N LYS A 62 36.97 7.66 -5.87
CA LYS A 62 35.71 8.24 -5.38
C LYS A 62 34.99 9.14 -6.39
N ALA A 63 35.74 9.77 -7.29
CA ALA A 63 35.19 10.64 -8.32
C ALA A 63 34.58 9.84 -9.47
N THR A 64 35.30 8.83 -9.96
CA THR A 64 34.85 7.99 -11.10
C THR A 64 33.72 7.03 -10.71
N SER A 65 33.54 6.79 -9.42
CA SER A 65 32.50 5.92 -8.88
C SER A 65 31.07 6.46 -9.10
N ARG A 66 30.88 7.78 -9.13
CA ARG A 66 29.55 8.41 -9.26
C ARG A 66 28.89 8.20 -10.62
N GLU A 67 29.69 8.03 -11.67
CA GLU A 67 29.20 7.91 -13.05
C GLU A 67 28.91 6.46 -13.45
N THR A 68 29.45 5.50 -12.69
CA THR A 68 29.43 4.05 -12.97
C THR A 68 28.06 3.51 -13.36
N ILE A 69 27.01 3.85 -12.60
CA ILE A 69 25.66 3.32 -12.86
C ILE A 69 25.10 3.88 -14.17
N GLN A 70 25.34 5.15 -14.47
CA GLN A 70 24.93 5.76 -15.74
C GLN A 70 25.64 5.10 -16.93
N GLU A 71 26.94 4.81 -16.76
CA GLU A 71 27.73 4.12 -17.77
C GLU A 71 27.23 2.69 -18.02
N ILE A 72 26.93 1.94 -16.96
CA ILE A 72 26.34 0.59 -17.07
C ILE A 72 25.03 0.62 -17.84
N ILE A 73 24.10 1.51 -17.47
CA ILE A 73 22.80 1.63 -18.14
C ILE A 73 23.01 1.95 -19.64
N LYS A 74 23.94 2.86 -19.94
CA LYS A 74 24.33 3.19 -21.32
C LYS A 74 24.88 1.97 -22.06
N TYR A 75 25.81 1.21 -21.46
CA TYR A 75 26.41 0.04 -22.10
C TYR A 75 25.41 -1.08 -22.34
N VAL A 76 24.53 -1.36 -21.38
CA VAL A 76 23.42 -2.30 -21.53
C VAL A 76 22.53 -1.89 -22.70
N GLY A 77 22.09 -0.63 -22.75
CA GLY A 77 21.26 -0.11 -23.84
C GLY A 77 21.93 -0.21 -25.21
N LEU A 78 23.22 0.15 -25.30
CA LEU A 78 23.98 0.08 -26.55
C LEU A 78 24.26 -1.36 -27.01
N LEU A 79 24.45 -2.33 -26.10
CA LEU A 79 24.55 -3.75 -26.48
C LEU A 79 23.24 -4.25 -27.08
N LYS A 80 22.10 -3.94 -26.45
CA LYS A 80 20.77 -4.28 -26.98
C LYS A 80 20.54 -3.66 -28.35
N GLN A 81 20.96 -2.42 -28.55
CA GLN A 81 20.84 -1.73 -29.83
C GLN A 81 21.72 -2.36 -30.93
N ASN A 82 22.98 -2.63 -30.61
CA ASN A 82 23.98 -3.08 -31.58
C ASN A 82 23.82 -4.58 -31.92
N PHE A 83 23.42 -5.41 -30.96
CA PHE A 83 23.38 -6.88 -31.11
C PHE A 83 22.00 -7.50 -30.91
N ARG A 84 20.97 -6.72 -30.57
CA ARG A 84 19.59 -7.21 -30.34
C ARG A 84 19.49 -8.28 -29.25
N VAL A 85 20.43 -8.26 -28.30
CA VAL A 85 20.43 -9.16 -27.14
C VAL A 85 19.32 -8.82 -26.16
N ARG A 86 18.84 -9.84 -25.45
CA ARG A 86 17.85 -9.74 -24.38
C ARG A 86 18.52 -9.42 -23.05
N ASP A 87 17.74 -8.92 -22.08
CA ASP A 87 18.21 -8.62 -20.73
C ASP A 87 18.81 -9.85 -20.05
N SER A 88 18.22 -11.03 -20.26
CA SER A 88 18.71 -12.30 -19.75
C SER A 88 20.08 -12.72 -20.32
N GLU A 89 20.52 -12.09 -21.40
CA GLU A 89 21.79 -12.38 -22.10
C GLU A 89 22.90 -11.39 -21.72
N ILE A 90 22.63 -10.50 -20.75
CA ILE A 90 23.57 -9.48 -20.29
C ILE A 90 23.76 -9.63 -18.77
N LYS A 91 25.02 -9.73 -18.36
CA LYS A 91 25.44 -9.65 -16.97
C LYS A 91 26.36 -8.45 -16.79
N VAL A 92 26.31 -7.86 -15.61
CA VAL A 92 27.13 -6.70 -15.25
C VAL A 92 27.92 -7.01 -13.99
N ILE A 93 29.20 -6.66 -14.01
CA ILE A 93 30.12 -6.75 -12.88
C ILE A 93 30.69 -5.36 -12.65
N ILE A 94 30.53 -4.86 -11.43
CA ILE A 94 31.13 -3.60 -10.99
C ILE A 94 32.31 -3.93 -10.08
N LEU A 95 33.52 -3.57 -10.49
CA LEU A 95 34.72 -3.70 -9.69
C LEU A 95 35.15 -2.34 -9.19
N SER A 96 35.18 -2.15 -7.88
CA SER A 96 35.68 -0.89 -7.30
C SER A 96 36.57 -1.14 -6.09
N SER A 97 37.65 -0.38 -5.99
CA SER A 97 38.45 -0.32 -4.75
C SER A 97 37.79 0.52 -3.66
N ASP A 98 36.84 1.40 -4.02
CA ASP A 98 36.07 2.26 -3.10
C ASP A 98 34.57 2.18 -3.40
N TRP A 99 33.79 1.79 -2.40
CA TRP A 99 32.34 1.60 -2.50
C TRP A 99 31.52 2.70 -1.82
N THR A 100 32.18 3.69 -1.19
CA THR A 100 31.52 4.69 -0.35
C THR A 100 30.40 5.44 -1.07
N GLU A 101 30.59 5.78 -2.35
CA GLU A 101 29.58 6.48 -3.18
C GLU A 101 28.78 5.52 -4.10
N LEU A 102 29.22 4.26 -4.23
CA LEU A 102 28.55 3.25 -5.08
C LEU A 102 27.47 2.49 -4.34
N ILE A 103 27.66 2.25 -3.03
CA ILE A 103 26.91 1.20 -2.35
C ILE A 103 25.40 1.45 -2.39
N VAL A 104 24.96 2.70 -2.18
CA VAL A 104 23.54 3.08 -2.26
C VAL A 104 22.98 2.92 -3.68
N PRO A 105 23.53 3.57 -4.73
CA PRO A 105 22.97 3.45 -6.07
C PRO A 105 23.14 2.04 -6.69
N PHE A 106 24.17 1.28 -6.30
CA PHE A 106 24.29 -0.14 -6.63
C PHE A 106 23.16 -0.96 -6.03
N SER A 107 22.86 -0.74 -4.74
CA SER A 107 21.77 -1.44 -4.06
C SER A 107 20.44 -1.10 -4.73
N GLU A 108 20.19 0.16 -5.07
CA GLU A 108 18.95 0.60 -5.73
C GLU A 108 18.80 -0.05 -7.11
N LEU A 109 19.86 -0.05 -7.93
CA LEU A 109 19.83 -0.72 -9.23
C LEU A 109 19.52 -2.21 -9.10
N LEU A 110 20.09 -2.88 -8.10
CA LEU A 110 19.90 -4.31 -7.90
C LEU A 110 18.48 -4.66 -7.45
N TYR A 111 17.83 -3.81 -6.64
CA TYR A 111 16.44 -4.03 -6.21
C TYR A 111 15.39 -3.58 -7.23
N GLN A 112 15.69 -2.59 -8.07
CA GLN A 112 14.72 -2.02 -9.02
C GLN A 112 14.83 -2.58 -10.44
N SER A 113 15.90 -3.32 -10.76
CA SER A 113 16.11 -3.83 -12.11
C SER A 113 16.14 -5.35 -12.15
N THR A 114 15.72 -5.90 -13.29
CA THR A 114 15.88 -7.32 -13.61
C THR A 114 17.27 -7.64 -14.15
N LEU A 115 18.17 -6.64 -14.22
CA LEU A 115 19.54 -6.83 -14.70
C LEU A 115 20.33 -7.66 -13.69
N HIS A 116 21.06 -8.65 -14.20
CA HIS A 116 21.93 -9.45 -13.37
C HIS A 116 23.25 -8.71 -13.09
N VAL A 117 23.26 -7.93 -12.00
CA VAL A 117 24.40 -7.11 -11.57
C VAL A 117 25.08 -7.71 -10.35
N LYS A 118 26.42 -7.78 -10.34
CA LYS A 118 27.24 -8.14 -9.18
C LYS A 118 28.26 -7.05 -8.85
N GLY A 119 28.42 -6.76 -7.57
CA GLY A 119 29.43 -5.84 -7.06
C GLY A 119 30.60 -6.59 -6.43
N TYR A 120 31.83 -6.16 -6.74
CA TYR A 120 33.05 -6.68 -6.13
C TYR A 120 33.94 -5.54 -5.63
N LYS A 121 34.40 -5.67 -4.39
CA LYS A 121 35.44 -4.82 -3.81
C LYS A 121 36.79 -5.35 -4.23
N LEU A 122 37.56 -4.49 -4.89
CA LEU A 122 38.89 -4.82 -5.41
C LEU A 122 39.97 -4.44 -4.39
N PHE A 123 40.77 -5.42 -3.99
CA PHE A 123 41.94 -5.19 -3.12
C PHE A 123 43.21 -5.07 -3.96
N LEU A 124 43.95 -3.99 -3.69
CA LEU A 124 45.20 -3.66 -4.37
C LEU A 124 46.38 -3.83 -3.43
N ASP A 125 47.51 -4.33 -3.93
CA ASP A 125 48.77 -4.37 -3.20
C ASP A 125 49.42 -2.96 -3.09
N PRO A 126 50.54 -2.81 -2.35
CA PRO A 126 51.27 -1.53 -2.29
C PRO A 126 51.78 -1.02 -3.64
N LEU A 127 51.90 -1.88 -4.65
CA LEU A 127 52.27 -1.54 -6.02
C LEU A 127 51.05 -1.18 -6.89
N GLN A 128 49.84 -1.14 -6.32
CA GLN A 128 48.56 -0.87 -7.00
C GLN A 128 48.13 -1.96 -7.99
N THR A 129 48.55 -3.20 -7.74
CA THR A 129 48.17 -4.38 -8.52
C THR A 129 46.96 -5.07 -7.88
N PRO A 130 45.93 -5.46 -8.65
CA PRO A 130 44.86 -6.34 -8.18
C PRO A 130 45.39 -7.63 -7.55
N VAL A 131 44.92 -7.96 -6.34
CA VAL A 131 45.31 -9.20 -5.64
C VAL A 131 44.11 -10.11 -5.43
N SER A 132 42.99 -9.55 -5.01
CA SER A 132 41.78 -10.31 -4.71
C SER A 132 40.54 -9.43 -4.85
N THR A 133 39.39 -10.11 -4.90
CA THR A 133 38.07 -9.48 -4.88
C THR A 133 37.23 -10.06 -3.75
N GLU A 134 36.28 -9.28 -3.26
CA GLU A 134 35.26 -9.72 -2.32
C GLU A 134 33.90 -9.24 -2.81
N ILE A 135 32.87 -10.09 -2.71
CA ILE A 135 31.52 -9.72 -3.10
C ILE A 135 31.01 -8.60 -2.19
N VAL A 136 30.47 -7.56 -2.80
CA VAL A 136 29.81 -6.49 -2.05
C VAL A 136 28.36 -6.88 -1.82
N ILE A 137 27.99 -6.93 -0.55
CA ILE A 137 26.61 -7.15 -0.11
C ILE A 137 25.87 -5.81 -0.26
N PRO A 138 24.78 -5.74 -1.04
CA PRO A 138 23.98 -4.53 -1.14
C PRO A 138 23.40 -4.16 0.22
N ILE A 139 23.23 -2.85 0.46
CA ILE A 139 22.51 -2.37 1.63
C ILE A 139 21.04 -2.72 1.42
N LYS A 140 20.42 -3.37 2.41
CA LYS A 140 18.97 -3.60 2.42
C LYS A 140 18.28 -2.24 2.33
N ILE A 141 17.64 -1.96 1.19
CA ILE A 141 16.92 -0.71 1.02
C ILE A 141 15.64 -0.81 1.85
N ILE A 142 15.44 0.19 2.70
CA ILE A 142 14.33 0.27 3.64
C ILE A 142 13.03 0.15 2.84
N LYS A 143 12.10 -0.64 3.38
CA LYS A 143 10.78 -0.89 2.80
C LYS A 143 10.10 0.42 2.41
N ARG A 144 9.19 0.33 1.44
CA ARG A 144 8.26 1.41 1.11
C ARG A 144 7.61 1.92 2.41
N ARG A 145 7.52 3.24 2.50
CA ARG A 145 6.78 3.95 3.56
C ARG A 145 5.39 3.34 3.71
N LYS A 146 5.08 2.85 4.91
CA LYS A 146 3.75 2.33 5.26
C LYS A 146 3.62 2.39 6.79
N ILE A 147 2.61 3.07 7.30
CA ILE A 147 2.24 2.96 8.72
C ILE A 147 1.64 1.55 8.91
N ALA A 148 2.09 0.85 9.94
CA ALA A 148 1.54 -0.45 10.33
C ALA A 148 0.02 -0.37 10.48
N ASP A 149 -0.67 -1.41 10.01
CA ASP A 149 -2.12 -1.45 10.02
C ASP A 149 -2.63 -1.54 11.47
N ASN A 150 -1.83 -2.12 12.37
CA ASN A 150 -2.09 -2.10 13.80
C ASN A 150 -1.47 -0.88 14.49
N SER A 151 -2.32 0.09 14.84
CA SER A 151 -2.01 1.10 15.86
C SER A 151 -2.72 0.78 17.17
N PHE A 152 -2.36 1.47 18.25
CA PHE A 152 -2.97 1.26 19.56
C PHE A 152 -3.42 2.55 20.24
N LEU A 153 -4.61 2.53 20.82
CA LEU A 153 -5.25 3.67 21.46
C LEU A 153 -5.15 3.52 22.97
N TYR A 154 -4.28 4.31 23.58
CA TYR A 154 -4.21 4.42 25.04
C TYR A 154 -5.21 5.48 25.50
N LEU A 155 -6.11 5.12 26.43
CA LEU A 155 -7.19 5.96 26.93
C LEU A 155 -6.88 6.45 28.34
N PHE A 156 -7.25 7.70 28.60
CA PHE A 156 -6.93 8.39 29.85
C PHE A 156 -8.11 9.22 30.33
N LYS A 157 -8.33 9.22 31.64
CA LYS A 157 -9.29 10.10 32.33
C LYS A 157 -8.76 11.51 32.47
N ASP A 158 -7.44 11.64 32.56
CA ASP A 158 -6.74 12.88 32.90
C ASP A 158 -5.62 13.20 31.90
N ALA A 159 -5.46 14.49 31.59
CA ALA A 159 -4.48 14.98 30.64
C ALA A 159 -3.04 14.79 31.14
N GLN A 160 -2.78 15.00 32.43
CA GLN A 160 -1.44 14.85 33.01
C GLN A 160 -1.00 13.38 33.02
N LYS A 161 -1.93 12.45 33.27
CA LYS A 161 -1.67 11.01 33.12
C LYS A 161 -1.36 10.65 31.67
N ARG A 162 -2.06 11.22 30.68
CA ARG A 162 -1.71 11.04 29.25
C ARG A 162 -0.27 11.48 28.97
N GLU A 163 0.13 12.65 29.44
CA GLU A 163 1.52 13.12 29.23
C GLU A 163 2.54 12.18 29.87
N THR A 164 2.26 11.68 31.08
CA THR A 164 3.12 10.68 31.74
C THR A 164 3.20 9.37 30.94
N GLY A 165 2.07 8.90 30.42
CA GLY A 165 1.99 7.72 29.55
C GLY A 165 2.78 7.92 28.26
N ILE A 166 2.66 9.08 27.62
CA ILE A 166 3.42 9.42 26.40
C ILE A 166 4.93 9.41 26.66
N GLN A 167 5.41 9.95 27.78
CA GLN A 167 6.84 9.88 28.12
C GLN A 167 7.31 8.43 28.31
N TYR A 168 6.47 7.59 28.91
CA TYR A 168 6.75 6.17 29.01
C TYR A 168 6.83 5.50 27.63
N LEU A 169 5.87 5.75 26.73
CA LEU A 169 5.88 5.20 25.36
C LEU A 169 7.16 5.58 24.62
N LYS A 170 7.58 6.85 24.68
CA LYS A 170 8.83 7.32 24.08
C LYS A 170 10.05 6.58 24.64
N LYS A 171 10.12 6.45 25.97
CA LYS A 171 11.21 5.72 26.63
C LYS A 171 11.25 4.26 26.17
N ARG A 172 10.10 3.59 26.14
CA ARG A 172 10.00 2.17 25.80
C ARG A 172 10.33 1.91 24.33
N CYS A 173 9.86 2.76 23.41
CA CYS A 173 10.25 2.70 22.01
C CYS A 173 11.77 2.84 21.85
N GLY A 174 12.40 3.78 22.56
CA GLY A 174 13.85 3.95 22.56
C GLY A 174 14.61 2.74 23.13
N GLU A 175 14.13 2.15 24.22
CA GLU A 175 14.69 0.92 24.80
C GLU A 175 14.63 -0.26 23.82
N LEU A 176 13.53 -0.39 23.07
CA LEU A 176 13.34 -1.46 22.09
C LEU A 176 14.03 -1.18 20.75
N GLY A 177 14.43 0.06 20.48
CA GLY A 177 15.05 0.46 19.21
C GLY A 177 14.05 0.79 18.10
N ILE A 178 12.81 1.10 18.48
CA ILE A 178 11.75 1.55 17.57
C ILE A 178 11.94 3.04 17.34
N ASN A 179 12.47 3.39 16.17
CA ASN A 179 12.89 4.77 15.86
C ASN A 179 11.83 5.55 15.09
N ASP A 180 11.06 4.86 14.24
CA ASP A 180 10.14 5.48 13.28
C ASP A 180 8.69 5.25 13.70
N TYR A 181 8.14 6.21 14.44
CA TYR A 181 6.79 6.13 14.99
C TYR A 181 6.13 7.51 15.17
N LEU A 182 4.83 7.49 15.43
CA LEU A 182 3.97 8.63 15.66
C LEU A 182 3.22 8.44 16.98
N ILE A 183 3.03 9.54 17.71
CA ILE A 183 2.07 9.59 18.81
C ILE A 183 1.10 10.73 18.51
N VAL A 184 -0.17 10.38 18.25
CA VAL A 184 -1.23 11.37 18.03
C VAL A 184 -2.00 11.57 19.33
N LYS A 185 -1.98 12.80 19.85
CA LYS A 185 -2.77 13.22 21.01
C LYS A 185 -4.17 13.58 20.54
N ILE A 186 -5.15 12.87 21.07
CA ILE A 186 -6.55 13.04 20.70
C ILE A 186 -7.33 13.37 21.99
N CYS A 187 -8.31 14.26 21.91
CA CYS A 187 -9.19 14.57 23.04
C CYS A 187 -10.65 14.65 22.61
N LYS A 188 -11.54 14.57 23.61
CA LYS A 188 -12.97 14.77 23.44
C LYS A 188 -13.50 15.69 24.52
N SER A 189 -14.33 16.65 24.13
CA SER A 189 -14.84 17.69 25.03
C SER A 189 -15.54 17.11 26.26
N ILE A 190 -15.00 17.44 27.44
CA ILE A 190 -15.60 17.09 28.74
C ILE A 190 -16.96 17.75 28.92
N GLU A 191 -17.07 19.02 28.55
CA GLU A 191 -18.32 19.78 28.67
C GLU A 191 -19.47 19.18 27.86
N LYS A 192 -19.19 18.70 26.64
CA LYS A 192 -20.21 18.10 25.77
C LYS A 192 -20.54 16.65 26.13
N TYR A 193 -19.60 15.92 26.73
CA TYR A 193 -19.73 14.49 26.99
C TYR A 193 -19.34 14.09 28.42
N PRO A 194 -19.92 14.72 29.46
CA PRO A 194 -19.43 14.59 30.84
C PRO A 194 -19.56 13.18 31.44
N SER A 195 -20.39 12.31 30.84
CA SER A 195 -20.57 10.92 31.26
C SER A 195 -19.54 9.96 30.65
N MET A 196 -18.70 10.42 29.73
CA MET A 196 -17.71 9.56 29.09
C MET A 196 -16.55 9.29 30.06
N PRO A 197 -16.13 8.01 30.22
CA PRO A 197 -15.10 7.69 31.21
C PRO A 197 -13.72 8.24 30.83
N TYR A 198 -13.43 8.40 29.54
CA TYR A 198 -12.12 8.81 29.02
C TYR A 198 -12.28 9.98 28.05
N HIS A 199 -11.51 11.04 28.29
CA HIS A 199 -11.55 12.27 27.49
C HIS A 199 -10.26 12.56 26.74
N TYR A 200 -9.22 11.77 27.01
CA TYR A 200 -7.90 11.93 26.43
C TYR A 200 -7.42 10.59 25.89
N CYS A 201 -6.78 10.62 24.74
CA CYS A 201 -6.23 9.45 24.07
C CYS A 201 -4.85 9.77 23.51
N ALA A 202 -3.97 8.77 23.51
CA ALA A 202 -2.73 8.76 22.75
C ALA A 202 -2.76 7.56 21.80
N CYS A 203 -2.79 7.82 20.50
CA CYS A 203 -2.64 6.79 19.47
C CYS A 203 -1.15 6.60 19.17
N LEU A 204 -0.64 5.40 19.37
CA LEU A 204 0.71 5.01 18.97
C LEU A 204 0.64 4.23 17.66
N ALA A 205 1.32 4.73 16.63
CA ALA A 205 1.46 4.07 15.33
C ALA A 205 2.94 4.04 14.94
N PHE A 206 3.37 3.03 14.19
CA PHE A 206 4.76 2.83 13.80
C PHE A 206 4.88 2.52 12.31
N GLN A 207 6.06 2.73 11.74
CA GLN A 207 6.37 2.25 10.39
C GLN A 207 6.34 0.72 10.37
N SER A 208 5.71 0.12 9.35
CA SER A 208 5.73 -1.32 9.14
C SER A 208 7.16 -1.83 9.00
N LEU A 209 7.48 -2.88 9.74
CA LEU A 209 8.80 -3.50 9.77
C LEU A 209 8.83 -4.81 8.95
N SER A 210 10.01 -5.39 8.76
CA SER A 210 10.12 -6.77 8.28
C SER A 210 9.90 -7.78 9.41
N ILE A 211 9.54 -9.01 9.05
CA ILE A 211 9.38 -10.13 10.00
C ILE A 211 10.59 -10.19 10.94
N HIS A 212 11.81 -10.21 10.40
CA HIS A 212 13.02 -10.28 11.20
C HIS A 212 13.16 -9.13 12.22
N GLU A 213 12.81 -7.90 11.82
CA GLU A 213 12.87 -6.74 12.72
C GLU A 213 11.82 -6.82 13.83
N TYR A 214 10.59 -7.28 13.53
CA TYR A 214 9.59 -7.53 14.56
C TYR A 214 10.06 -8.61 15.54
N LEU A 215 10.57 -9.74 15.04
CA LEU A 215 11.09 -10.83 15.87
C LEU A 215 12.23 -10.36 16.80
N ASP A 216 13.15 -9.55 16.29
CA ASP A 216 14.25 -9.00 17.08
C ASP A 216 13.74 -8.09 18.21
N ILE A 217 12.71 -7.29 17.95
CA ILE A 217 12.08 -6.42 18.96
C ILE A 217 11.38 -7.25 20.03
N VAL A 218 10.57 -8.23 19.63
CA VAL A 218 9.83 -9.12 20.55
C VAL A 218 10.81 -9.88 21.45
N LYS A 219 11.90 -10.40 20.88
CA LYS A 219 12.98 -11.04 21.63
C LYS A 219 13.66 -10.09 22.61
N LYS A 220 13.95 -8.85 22.21
CA LYS A 220 14.53 -7.82 23.08
C LYS A 220 13.59 -7.41 24.20
N ALA A 221 12.28 -7.54 23.99
CA ALA A 221 11.26 -7.35 25.01
C ALA A 221 11.10 -8.55 25.95
N GLU A 222 11.87 -9.63 25.75
CA GLU A 222 11.81 -10.88 26.53
C GLU A 222 10.43 -11.55 26.46
N LEU A 223 9.73 -11.39 25.32
CA LEU A 223 8.48 -12.09 25.05
C LEU A 223 8.75 -13.33 24.20
N GLU A 224 7.96 -14.37 24.45
CA GLU A 224 7.94 -15.58 23.64
C GLU A 224 6.91 -15.44 22.51
N ILE A 225 7.22 -16.06 21.37
CA ILE A 225 6.32 -16.18 20.23
C ILE A 225 5.76 -17.60 20.28
N ASP A 226 4.44 -17.69 20.33
CA ASP A 226 3.71 -18.94 20.49
C ASP A 226 3.17 -19.50 19.18
N MET A 227 3.30 -18.76 18.07
CA MET A 227 2.86 -19.17 16.74
C MET A 227 3.98 -19.00 15.70
N GLU A 228 4.19 -20.04 14.89
CA GLU A 228 5.13 -20.04 13.78
C GLU A 228 4.48 -19.52 12.48
N GLN A 229 5.31 -19.11 11.50
CA GLN A 229 4.82 -18.48 10.26
C GLN A 229 3.93 -19.42 9.42
N ASP A 230 4.19 -20.72 9.45
CA ASP A 230 3.46 -21.74 8.69
C ASP A 230 2.09 -22.09 9.31
N GLU A 231 1.77 -21.56 10.49
CA GLU A 231 0.45 -21.67 11.12
C GLU A 231 -0.58 -20.65 10.57
N PHE A 232 -0.16 -19.74 9.70
CA PHE A 232 -1.01 -18.69 9.11
C PHE A 232 -1.25 -18.94 7.61
N ASP A 233 -2.41 -18.52 7.10
CA ASP A 233 -2.78 -18.72 5.69
C ASP A 233 -1.99 -17.79 4.76
N SER A 234 -1.44 -16.69 5.29
CA SER A 234 -0.64 -15.75 4.52
C SER A 234 0.47 -15.06 5.34
N GLU A 235 1.49 -14.56 4.64
CA GLU A 235 2.54 -13.71 5.24
C GLU A 235 1.94 -12.43 5.86
N SER A 236 0.84 -11.92 5.31
CA SER A 236 0.16 -10.72 5.80
C SER A 236 -0.47 -10.94 7.18
N GLU A 237 -1.09 -12.10 7.39
CA GLU A 237 -1.66 -12.47 8.69
C GLU A 237 -0.57 -12.66 9.75
N PHE A 238 0.52 -13.32 9.39
CA PHE A 238 1.65 -13.46 10.30
C PHE A 238 2.28 -12.10 10.67
N LEU A 239 2.42 -11.20 9.69
CA LEU A 239 2.84 -9.82 9.95
C LEU A 239 1.87 -9.10 10.90
N HIS A 240 0.57 -9.25 10.70
CA HIS A 240 -0.44 -8.67 11.58
C HIS A 240 -0.29 -9.17 13.03
N TYR A 241 -0.09 -10.48 13.23
CA TYR A 241 0.20 -11.06 14.54
C TYR A 241 1.48 -10.47 15.17
N LEU A 242 2.57 -10.35 14.40
CA LEU A 242 3.82 -9.76 14.89
C LEU A 242 3.66 -8.28 15.28
N GLU A 243 2.82 -7.53 14.59
CA GLU A 243 2.48 -6.15 14.97
C GLU A 243 1.75 -6.09 16.32
N GLN A 244 0.83 -7.03 16.58
CA GLN A 244 0.20 -7.16 17.90
C GLN A 244 1.23 -7.49 18.99
N MET A 245 2.17 -8.40 18.72
CA MET A 245 3.25 -8.73 19.64
C MET A 245 4.18 -7.55 19.95
N LEU A 246 4.44 -6.69 18.95
CA LEU A 246 5.17 -5.44 19.18
C LEU A 246 4.39 -4.48 20.09
N ILE A 247 3.07 -4.37 19.91
CA ILE A 247 2.22 -3.57 20.81
C ILE A 247 2.30 -4.11 22.25
N VAL A 248 2.22 -5.43 22.44
CA VAL A 248 2.38 -6.07 23.75
C VAL A 248 3.76 -5.78 24.35
N SER A 249 4.81 -5.76 23.54
CA SER A 249 6.20 -5.44 23.96
C SER A 249 6.34 -4.02 24.54
N ILE A 250 5.48 -3.09 24.09
CA ILE A 250 5.47 -1.69 24.51
C ILE A 250 4.48 -1.46 25.66
N ASN A 251 3.35 -2.17 25.66
CA ASN A 251 2.20 -1.87 26.51
C ASN A 251 2.44 -2.23 27.98
N THR A 252 1.93 -1.39 28.88
CA THR A 252 1.85 -1.66 30.31
C THR A 252 0.64 -0.96 30.92
N SER A 253 -0.20 -1.75 31.60
CA SER A 253 -1.43 -1.28 32.25
C SER A 253 -1.22 -0.23 33.33
N ARG A 254 0.02 -0.03 33.80
CA ARG A 254 0.35 0.97 34.84
C ARG A 254 0.22 2.41 34.36
N TYR A 255 0.42 2.66 33.07
CA TYR A 255 0.62 4.02 32.54
C TYR A 255 -0.57 4.58 31.78
N HIS A 256 -1.66 3.82 31.62
CA HIS A 256 -2.93 4.25 31.03
C HIS A 256 -4.11 3.85 31.93
N ASP A 257 -5.33 4.26 31.59
CA ASP A 257 -6.55 3.85 32.31
C ASP A 257 -7.33 2.75 31.58
N SER A 258 -7.19 2.68 30.27
CA SER A 258 -7.69 1.63 29.40
C SER A 258 -6.93 1.69 28.08
N ALA A 259 -7.07 0.68 27.24
CA ALA A 259 -6.55 0.71 25.89
C ALA A 259 -7.41 -0.13 24.93
N GLU A 260 -7.38 0.25 23.66
CA GLU A 260 -8.14 -0.40 22.58
C GLU A 260 -7.28 -0.50 21.32
N ALA A 261 -7.59 -1.44 20.44
CA ALA A 261 -7.00 -1.51 19.11
C ALA A 261 -7.33 -0.24 18.30
N GLY A 262 -6.36 0.24 17.52
CA GLY A 262 -6.43 1.47 16.73
C GLY A 262 -6.26 1.24 15.23
N TYR A 263 -6.90 0.21 14.67
CA TYR A 263 -6.86 -0.03 13.22
C TYR A 263 -7.46 1.15 12.41
N PRO A 264 -7.20 1.27 11.10
CA PRO A 264 -7.51 2.45 10.31
C PRO A 264 -8.98 2.89 10.36
N ASP A 265 -9.92 1.94 10.24
CA ASP A 265 -11.36 2.24 10.29
C ASP A 265 -11.82 2.75 11.66
N LYS A 266 -11.20 2.27 12.76
CA LYS A 266 -11.43 2.82 14.11
C LYS A 266 -10.93 4.25 14.20
N MET A 267 -9.75 4.54 13.65
CA MET A 267 -9.19 5.88 13.61
C MET A 267 -10.07 6.84 12.79
N ASP A 268 -10.56 6.39 11.64
CA ASP A 268 -11.50 7.13 10.81
C ASP A 268 -12.81 7.41 11.55
N SER A 269 -13.36 6.42 12.25
CA SER A 269 -14.56 6.56 13.08
C SER A 269 -14.37 7.56 14.23
N ILE A 270 -13.27 7.46 14.96
CA ILE A 270 -12.95 8.33 16.11
C ILE A 270 -12.89 9.80 15.67
N LEU A 271 -12.15 10.07 14.60
CA LEU A 271 -11.89 11.44 14.12
C LEU A 271 -13.03 11.99 13.25
N GLY A 272 -13.73 11.13 12.50
CA GLY A 272 -14.76 11.54 11.54
C GLY A 272 -16.18 11.58 12.09
N ILE A 273 -16.53 10.67 13.02
CA ILE A 273 -17.92 10.47 13.47
C ILE A 273 -18.07 10.72 14.97
N GLN A 274 -17.13 10.23 15.78
CA GLN A 274 -17.26 10.25 17.23
C GLN A 274 -16.88 11.59 17.88
N ASN A 275 -16.61 12.63 17.08
CA ASN A 275 -16.27 13.99 17.51
C ASN A 275 -15.07 14.06 18.47
N TRP A 276 -14.07 13.22 18.24
CA TRP A 276 -12.76 13.40 18.84
C TRP A 276 -11.92 14.36 17.99
N HIS A 277 -11.00 15.08 18.61
CA HIS A 277 -10.17 16.09 17.96
C HIS A 277 -8.70 15.80 18.20
N VAL A 278 -7.88 15.94 17.15
CA VAL A 278 -6.42 15.88 17.27
C VAL A 278 -5.93 17.18 17.89
N GLU A 279 -5.21 17.07 19.00
CA GLU A 279 -4.55 18.22 19.65
C GLU A 279 -3.14 18.43 19.13
N GLU A 280 -2.40 17.34 18.91
CA GLU A 280 -0.98 17.38 18.54
C GLU A 280 -0.54 16.05 17.92
N THR A 281 0.31 16.12 16.91
CA THR A 281 0.97 14.95 16.30
C THR A 281 2.46 14.99 16.62
N LEU A 282 2.91 14.08 17.47
CA LEU A 282 4.32 13.91 17.82
C LEU A 282 4.97 12.93 16.83
N ARG A 283 6.07 13.35 16.19
CA ARG A 283 6.72 12.59 15.13
C ARG A 283 8.14 12.18 15.53
N PHE A 284 8.54 10.96 15.17
CA PHE A 284 9.85 10.40 15.49
C PHE A 284 10.48 9.73 14.25
N GLY A 285 11.81 9.65 14.23
CA GLY A 285 12.54 9.04 13.13
C GLY A 285 12.31 9.78 11.81
N PHE A 286 12.11 9.05 10.71
CA PHE A 286 11.90 9.67 9.40
C PHE A 286 10.59 10.48 9.31
N PHE A 287 9.57 10.18 10.12
CA PHE A 287 8.34 10.97 10.17
C PHE A 287 8.59 12.42 10.61
N LEU A 288 9.65 12.65 11.40
CA LEU A 288 10.08 13.99 11.81
C LEU A 288 10.94 14.68 10.75
N THR A 289 11.80 13.94 10.07
CA THR A 289 12.82 14.51 9.16
C THR A 289 12.36 14.63 7.71
N ASP A 290 11.32 13.90 7.28
CA ASP A 290 10.79 13.99 5.93
C ASP A 290 10.02 15.32 5.75
N PRO A 291 10.51 16.24 4.90
CA PRO A 291 9.91 17.56 4.72
C PRO A 291 8.55 17.51 4.00
N ARG A 292 8.16 16.36 3.42
CA ARG A 292 6.88 16.18 2.75
C ARG A 292 5.74 15.97 3.74
N TYR A 293 6.05 15.53 4.97
CA TYR A 293 5.00 15.18 5.93
C TYR A 293 4.39 16.39 6.62
N THR A 294 3.08 16.52 6.43
CA THR A 294 2.20 17.36 7.22
C THR A 294 1.35 16.48 8.14
N ASP A 295 0.77 17.07 9.19
CA ASP A 295 -0.16 16.35 10.07
C ASP A 295 -1.34 15.78 9.27
N GLU A 296 -1.82 16.52 8.27
CA GLU A 296 -2.91 16.08 7.39
C GLU A 296 -2.56 14.80 6.62
N ILE A 297 -1.36 14.71 6.05
CA ILE A 297 -0.92 13.52 5.32
C ILE A 297 -0.80 12.33 6.27
N LEU A 298 -0.16 12.52 7.43
CA LEU A 298 0.02 11.45 8.42
C LEU A 298 -1.31 10.95 8.97
N LEU A 299 -2.25 11.85 9.27
CA LEU A 299 -3.58 11.48 9.74
C LEU A 299 -4.40 10.79 8.63
N ARG A 300 -4.18 11.11 7.36
CA ARG A 300 -4.81 10.41 6.24
C ARG A 300 -4.32 8.97 6.12
N GLU A 301 -3.00 8.75 6.23
CA GLU A 301 -2.38 7.41 6.24
C GLU A 301 -2.83 6.60 7.46
N LEU A 302 -2.88 7.22 8.64
CA LEU A 302 -3.34 6.57 9.86
C LEU A 302 -4.83 6.16 9.83
N ARG A 303 -5.64 6.84 9.00
CA ARG A 303 -7.04 6.49 8.72
C ARG A 303 -7.19 5.47 7.58
N GLY A 304 -6.07 5.04 6.98
CA GLY A 304 -5.99 4.04 5.93
C GLY A 304 -6.62 4.42 4.60
N LEU A 305 -6.84 5.71 4.38
CA LEU A 305 -7.50 6.22 3.17
C LEU A 305 -6.66 5.99 1.91
N ASP A 306 -5.38 5.63 2.03
CA ASP A 306 -4.46 5.34 0.93
C ASP A 306 -4.28 3.84 0.61
N GLY A 307 -5.04 2.95 1.25
CA GLY A 307 -5.08 1.53 0.89
C GLY A 307 -4.99 0.52 2.03
N SER A 308 -5.07 0.94 3.30
CA SER A 308 -5.09 0.02 4.45
C SER A 308 -6.43 -0.05 5.18
N SER A 309 -7.42 0.74 4.77
CA SER A 309 -8.79 0.60 5.26
C SER A 309 -9.53 -0.48 4.49
N ASP A 310 -10.31 -1.28 5.22
CA ASP A 310 -11.16 -2.33 4.66
C ASP A 310 -12.50 -1.79 4.16
N THR A 311 -12.78 -0.50 4.41
CA THR A 311 -14.09 0.09 4.12
C THR A 311 -14.01 1.29 3.20
N LYS A 312 -12.85 1.95 3.11
CA LYS A 312 -12.68 3.22 2.41
C LYS A 312 -11.37 3.28 1.63
N TYR A 313 -11.43 3.97 0.50
CA TYR A 313 -10.25 4.33 -0.27
C TYR A 313 -10.43 5.73 -0.88
N LEU A 314 -9.43 6.59 -0.76
CA LEU A 314 -9.42 7.92 -1.37
C LEU A 314 -8.02 8.29 -1.86
N ASN A 315 -7.87 8.45 -3.17
CA ASN A 315 -6.61 8.89 -3.74
C ASN A 315 -6.81 9.67 -5.04
N PHE A 316 -5.75 10.32 -5.47
CA PHE A 316 -5.74 11.10 -6.70
C PHE A 316 -4.35 11.08 -7.33
N ALA A 317 -4.29 11.10 -8.67
CA ALA A 317 -3.04 11.14 -9.41
C ALA A 317 -3.25 11.71 -10.82
N GLU A 318 -2.18 12.18 -11.43
CA GLU A 318 -2.16 12.43 -12.88
C GLU A 318 -1.67 11.17 -13.60
N SER A 319 -2.16 10.93 -14.83
CA SER A 319 -1.82 9.76 -15.63
C SER A 319 -0.33 9.67 -16.00
N SER A 320 0.41 10.78 -15.87
CA SER A 320 1.88 10.84 -16.02
C SER A 320 2.63 10.18 -14.86
N GLN A 321 1.98 10.00 -13.70
CA GLN A 321 2.52 9.35 -12.51
C GLN A 321 2.17 7.85 -12.55
N THR A 322 2.79 7.11 -13.48
CA THR A 322 2.44 5.71 -13.78
C THR A 322 2.42 4.82 -12.54
N ASP A 323 3.44 4.91 -11.69
CA ASP A 323 3.54 4.07 -10.49
C ASP A 323 2.41 4.36 -9.51
N ARG A 324 2.05 5.64 -9.35
CA ARG A 324 0.94 6.04 -8.50
C ARG A 324 -0.41 5.61 -9.05
N ILE A 325 -0.58 5.61 -10.38
CA ILE A 325 -1.79 5.06 -11.01
C ILE A 325 -1.89 3.54 -10.78
N THR A 326 -0.77 2.82 -10.84
CA THR A 326 -0.71 1.39 -10.51
C THR A 326 -1.08 1.16 -9.05
N GLU A 327 -0.50 1.90 -8.11
CA GLU A 327 -0.85 1.82 -6.68
C GLU A 327 -2.35 2.11 -6.45
N ILE A 328 -2.91 3.10 -7.15
CA ILE A 328 -4.34 3.39 -7.06
C ILE A 328 -5.18 2.23 -7.57
N ARG A 329 -4.82 1.67 -8.72
CA ARG A 329 -5.52 0.55 -9.34
C ARG A 329 -5.53 -0.68 -8.42
N GLU A 330 -4.43 -0.95 -7.74
CA GLU A 330 -4.30 -2.09 -6.82
C GLU A 330 -5.04 -1.83 -5.50
N ASN A 331 -4.77 -0.71 -4.84
CA ASN A 331 -5.28 -0.46 -3.49
C ASN A 331 -6.77 -0.08 -3.44
N CYS A 332 -7.33 0.48 -4.52
CA CYS A 332 -8.77 0.84 -4.54
C CYS A 332 -9.70 -0.38 -4.51
N LEU A 333 -9.16 -1.58 -4.70
CA LEU A 333 -9.91 -2.83 -4.65
C LEU A 333 -10.03 -3.39 -3.22
N MET A 334 -9.18 -2.95 -2.29
CA MET A 334 -9.16 -3.46 -0.91
C MET A 334 -10.54 -3.34 -0.22
N PRO A 335 -11.25 -2.20 -0.30
CA PRO A 335 -12.58 -2.11 0.29
C PRO A 335 -13.67 -2.91 -0.45
N LEU A 336 -13.39 -3.44 -1.64
CA LEU A 336 -14.38 -4.11 -2.50
C LEU A 336 -14.33 -5.63 -2.38
N GLU A 337 -13.71 -6.16 -1.33
CA GLU A 337 -13.74 -7.59 -1.06
C GLU A 337 -15.18 -8.06 -0.85
N GLY A 338 -15.56 -9.15 -1.53
CA GLY A 338 -16.96 -9.60 -1.64
C GLY A 338 -17.80 -8.89 -2.72
N ASN A 339 -17.28 -7.83 -3.35
CA ASN A 339 -17.94 -7.11 -4.45
C ASN A 339 -17.13 -7.17 -5.75
N GLU A 340 -17.07 -8.37 -6.33
CA GLU A 340 -16.39 -8.61 -7.61
C GLU A 340 -16.95 -7.77 -8.76
N PHE A 341 -18.23 -7.41 -8.72
CA PHE A 341 -18.88 -6.62 -9.77
C PHE A 341 -18.25 -5.23 -9.89
N TRP A 342 -18.09 -4.50 -8.78
CA TRP A 342 -17.42 -3.20 -8.80
C TRP A 342 -15.90 -3.31 -8.94
N ALA A 343 -15.28 -4.32 -8.33
CA ALA A 343 -13.84 -4.54 -8.47
C ALA A 343 -13.44 -4.74 -9.94
N ASN A 344 -14.16 -5.61 -10.66
CA ASN A 344 -13.97 -5.82 -12.09
C ASN A 344 -14.26 -4.55 -12.90
N HIS A 345 -15.27 -3.77 -12.54
CA HIS A 345 -15.59 -2.55 -13.25
C HIS A 345 -14.48 -1.49 -13.12
N LEU A 346 -13.96 -1.24 -11.91
CA LEU A 346 -12.82 -0.34 -11.69
C LEU A 346 -11.58 -0.78 -12.44
N HIS A 347 -11.25 -2.08 -12.40
CA HIS A 347 -10.15 -2.65 -13.16
C HIS A 347 -10.28 -2.36 -14.67
N ASN A 348 -11.47 -2.58 -15.22
CA ASN A 348 -11.75 -2.33 -16.64
C ASN A 348 -11.71 -0.85 -17.01
N ILE A 349 -12.09 0.06 -16.10
CA ILE A 349 -11.93 1.51 -16.31
C ILE A 349 -10.45 1.85 -16.51
N PHE A 350 -9.55 1.36 -15.65
CA PHE A 350 -8.11 1.62 -15.80
C PHE A 350 -7.55 1.06 -17.12
N GLU A 351 -7.93 -0.15 -17.50
CA GLU A 351 -7.52 -0.76 -18.78
C GLU A 351 -8.02 0.07 -19.98
N TYR A 352 -9.27 0.53 -19.92
CA TYR A 352 -9.85 1.37 -20.96
C TYR A 352 -9.15 2.74 -21.06
N LEU A 353 -8.87 3.40 -19.92
CA LEU A 353 -8.13 4.66 -19.89
C LEU A 353 -6.71 4.51 -20.45
N ASN A 354 -6.03 3.40 -20.14
CA ASN A 354 -4.72 3.09 -20.69
C ASN A 354 -4.78 2.93 -22.22
N LYS A 355 -5.77 2.19 -22.74
CA LYS A 355 -6.00 2.06 -24.20
C LYS A 355 -6.32 3.38 -24.88
N LEU A 356 -7.06 4.28 -24.21
CA LEU A 356 -7.38 5.61 -24.74
C LEU A 356 -6.13 6.47 -24.95
N GLY A 357 -5.07 6.25 -24.17
CA GLY A 357 -3.77 6.92 -24.32
C GLY A 357 -3.83 8.45 -24.15
N LYS A 358 -4.84 8.98 -23.44
CA LYS A 358 -5.03 10.41 -23.23
C LYS A 358 -4.55 10.83 -21.83
N PRO A 359 -3.90 12.00 -21.69
CA PRO A 359 -3.56 12.53 -20.37
C PRO A 359 -4.82 12.85 -19.54
N TYR A 360 -4.85 12.43 -18.28
CA TYR A 360 -5.95 12.71 -17.35
C TYR A 360 -5.48 12.90 -15.92
N ARG A 361 -6.32 13.53 -15.10
CA ARG A 361 -6.26 13.48 -13.64
C ARG A 361 -7.38 12.58 -13.14
N CYS A 362 -7.05 11.69 -12.22
CA CYS A 362 -8.00 10.79 -11.58
C CYS A 362 -8.16 11.19 -10.12
N VAL A 363 -9.41 11.23 -9.64
CA VAL A 363 -9.75 11.20 -8.21
C VAL A 363 -10.67 10.00 -8.03
N ILE A 364 -10.33 9.10 -7.11
CA ILE A 364 -11.16 7.94 -6.79
C ILE A 364 -11.52 7.96 -5.32
N ASN A 365 -12.79 7.70 -5.03
CA ASN A 365 -13.33 7.52 -3.69
C ASN A 365 -14.15 6.24 -3.67
N VAL A 366 -13.79 5.28 -2.82
CA VAL A 366 -14.52 4.03 -2.61
C VAL A 366 -14.98 3.99 -1.16
N TYR A 367 -16.24 3.64 -0.94
CA TYR A 367 -16.80 3.32 0.34
C TYR A 367 -17.65 2.07 0.20
N HIS A 368 -17.19 0.96 0.76
CA HIS A 368 -17.92 -0.31 0.75
C HIS A 368 -17.67 -1.02 2.08
N PRO A 369 -18.61 -0.88 3.03
CA PRO A 369 -18.49 -1.56 4.32
C PRO A 369 -18.74 -3.07 4.18
N PRO A 370 -18.23 -3.91 5.10
CA PRO A 370 -18.21 -5.37 4.95
C PRO A 370 -19.58 -6.07 4.97
N SER A 371 -20.65 -5.33 5.30
CA SER A 371 -22.02 -5.86 5.42
C SER A 371 -23.03 -4.94 4.78
N ILE A 372 -23.64 -5.39 3.68
CA ILE A 372 -24.73 -4.66 3.02
C ILE A 372 -25.95 -4.49 3.93
N PHE A 373 -26.18 -5.43 4.84
CA PHE A 373 -27.26 -5.36 5.80
C PHE A 373 -27.07 -4.21 6.78
N ASP A 374 -25.89 -4.13 7.41
CA ASP A 374 -25.57 -3.07 8.38
C ASP A 374 -25.63 -1.68 7.72
N THR A 375 -25.12 -1.55 6.48
CA THR A 375 -25.16 -0.29 5.74
C THR A 375 -26.57 0.19 5.45
N ILE A 376 -27.45 -0.70 4.96
CA ILE A 376 -28.86 -0.38 4.70
C ILE A 376 -29.57 -0.04 6.01
N TRP A 377 -29.38 -0.85 7.06
CA TRP A 377 -29.97 -0.58 8.37
C TRP A 377 -29.51 0.78 8.92
N ARG A 378 -28.20 1.10 8.92
CA ARG A 378 -27.69 2.40 9.37
C ARG A 378 -28.22 3.56 8.55
N ALA A 379 -28.36 3.38 7.23
CA ALA A 379 -28.91 4.40 6.35
C ALA A 379 -30.37 4.73 6.72
N MET A 380 -31.20 3.71 6.96
CA MET A 380 -32.60 3.85 7.39
C MET A 380 -32.72 4.35 8.84
N HIS A 381 -31.90 3.82 9.74
CA HIS A 381 -31.95 4.11 11.17
C HIS A 381 -31.59 5.58 11.44
N ASN A 382 -30.47 6.03 10.88
CA ASN A 382 -29.94 7.38 11.08
C ASN A 382 -30.49 8.40 10.06
N SER A 383 -31.34 7.97 9.12
CA SER A 383 -31.79 8.81 7.99
C SER A 383 -30.63 9.45 7.23
N ASN A 384 -29.51 8.72 7.12
CA ASN A 384 -28.28 9.21 6.53
C ASN A 384 -27.83 8.28 5.40
N LYS A 385 -28.06 8.72 4.17
CA LYS A 385 -27.77 7.96 2.95
C LYS A 385 -26.27 7.75 2.69
N ASN A 386 -25.39 8.46 3.40
CA ASN A 386 -23.94 8.31 3.28
C ASN A 386 -23.41 6.98 3.86
N TYR A 387 -24.25 6.22 4.56
CA TYR A 387 -23.92 4.84 4.97
C TYR A 387 -24.03 3.82 3.84
N LEU A 388 -24.66 4.16 2.72
CA LEU A 388 -24.78 3.25 1.58
C LEU A 388 -23.46 3.13 0.83
N PRO A 389 -23.10 1.94 0.33
CA PRO A 389 -21.88 1.74 -0.42
C PRO A 389 -21.91 2.50 -1.75
N ILE A 390 -20.76 3.02 -2.15
CA ILE A 390 -20.56 3.80 -3.37
C ILE A 390 -19.09 3.77 -3.77
N TYR A 391 -18.82 3.74 -5.07
CA TYR A 391 -17.55 4.27 -5.56
C TYR A 391 -17.81 5.44 -6.53
N LEU A 392 -16.89 6.39 -6.55
CA LEU A 392 -16.85 7.53 -7.47
C LEU A 392 -15.44 7.66 -8.04
N MET A 393 -15.32 7.69 -9.36
CA MET A 393 -14.06 7.93 -10.06
C MET A 393 -14.23 9.08 -11.04
N PHE A 394 -13.54 10.19 -10.76
CA PHE A 394 -13.52 11.40 -11.58
C PHE A 394 -12.30 11.34 -12.49
N ILE A 395 -12.52 11.48 -13.80
CA ILE A 395 -11.49 11.54 -14.83
C ILE A 395 -11.58 12.90 -15.52
N ASP A 396 -10.68 13.79 -15.15
CA ASP A 396 -10.52 15.11 -15.75
C ASP A 396 -9.46 15.05 -16.86
N PHE A 397 -9.86 15.18 -18.13
CA PHE A 397 -8.93 15.09 -19.25
C PHE A 397 -8.17 16.40 -19.42
N ILE A 398 -6.86 16.41 -19.20
CA ILE A 398 -6.04 17.63 -19.06
C ILE A 398 -6.14 18.56 -20.29
N ASP A 399 -6.24 17.99 -21.50
CA ASP A 399 -6.25 18.76 -22.75
C ASP A 399 -7.66 19.14 -23.22
N LYS A 400 -8.70 18.82 -22.43
CA LYS A 400 -10.10 19.03 -22.79
C LYS A 400 -10.86 19.61 -21.60
N THR A 401 -11.98 20.26 -21.87
CA THR A 401 -12.94 20.58 -20.81
C THR A 401 -13.86 19.38 -20.53
N ASP A 402 -13.36 18.14 -20.70
CA ASP A 402 -14.16 16.94 -20.59
C ASP A 402 -13.90 16.32 -19.21
N LEU A 403 -14.96 16.11 -18.44
CA LEU A 403 -14.91 15.40 -17.17
C LEU A 403 -15.81 14.18 -17.26
N TRP A 404 -15.29 13.01 -16.92
CA TRP A 404 -16.06 11.78 -16.79
C TRP A 404 -16.16 11.39 -15.32
N ILE A 405 -17.36 10.99 -14.89
CA ILE A 405 -17.59 10.49 -13.54
C ILE A 405 -18.18 9.09 -13.66
N PHE A 406 -17.37 8.08 -13.31
CA PHE A 406 -17.87 6.72 -13.12
C PHE A 406 -18.38 6.59 -11.70
N ALA A 407 -19.54 5.96 -11.52
CA ALA A 407 -20.12 5.74 -10.20
C ALA A 407 -20.68 4.32 -10.07
N GLY A 408 -20.43 3.68 -8.94
CA GLY A 408 -21.07 2.42 -8.54
C GLY A 408 -22.13 2.69 -7.49
N ARG A 409 -23.35 2.19 -7.68
CA ARG A 409 -24.47 2.40 -6.74
C ARG A 409 -25.33 1.15 -6.59
N LEU A 410 -26.12 1.11 -5.52
CA LEU A 410 -27.21 0.16 -5.38
C LEU A 410 -28.44 0.63 -6.15
N THR A 411 -29.11 -0.32 -6.77
CA THR A 411 -30.35 -0.13 -7.53
C THR A 411 -31.38 -1.16 -7.16
N TRP A 412 -32.63 -0.89 -7.52
CA TRP A 412 -33.79 -1.66 -7.15
C TRP A 412 -34.67 -1.98 -8.36
N ASN A 413 -35.04 -3.25 -8.50
CA ASN A 413 -35.85 -3.72 -9.64
C ASN A 413 -37.35 -3.43 -9.53
N GLY A 414 -37.79 -2.71 -8.50
CA GLY A 414 -39.19 -2.36 -8.27
C GLY A 414 -40.04 -3.45 -7.60
N LYS A 415 -39.47 -4.62 -7.24
CA LYS A 415 -40.19 -5.70 -6.56
C LYS A 415 -40.09 -5.57 -5.03
N PRO A 416 -41.13 -5.99 -4.28
CA PRO A 416 -41.09 -5.95 -2.82
C PRO A 416 -40.04 -6.91 -2.25
N VAL A 417 -39.63 -6.68 -1.01
CA VAL A 417 -38.69 -7.56 -0.29
C VAL A 417 -39.33 -8.92 -0.02
N ASP A 418 -38.56 -10.00 -0.25
CA ASP A 418 -38.97 -11.36 0.11
C ASP A 418 -38.70 -11.63 1.60
N LEU A 419 -39.59 -11.10 2.44
CA LEU A 419 -39.46 -11.15 3.90
C LEU A 419 -39.47 -12.57 4.47
N GLU A 420 -40.28 -13.46 3.89
CA GLU A 420 -40.39 -14.84 4.35
C GLU A 420 -39.05 -15.57 4.17
N LYS A 421 -38.48 -15.51 2.97
CA LYS A 421 -37.15 -16.08 2.72
C LYS A 421 -36.04 -15.39 3.50
N PHE A 422 -36.12 -14.07 3.67
CA PHE A 422 -35.14 -13.35 4.47
C PHE A 422 -35.13 -13.87 5.92
N VAL A 423 -36.30 -14.05 6.53
CA VAL A 423 -36.46 -14.57 7.90
C VAL A 423 -36.08 -16.05 7.99
N GLU A 424 -36.46 -16.88 7.01
CA GLU A 424 -36.03 -18.29 6.93
C GLU A 424 -34.50 -18.38 6.87
N TYR A 425 -33.86 -17.60 5.99
CA TYR A 425 -32.40 -17.53 5.88
C TYR A 425 -31.72 -17.07 7.18
N GLN A 426 -32.38 -16.23 8.00
CA GLN A 426 -31.86 -15.89 9.33
C GLN A 426 -32.02 -17.02 10.35
N ASN A 427 -33.07 -17.85 10.23
CA ASN A 427 -33.41 -18.87 11.22
C ASN A 427 -32.72 -20.22 10.97
N ASP A 428 -32.38 -20.53 9.72
CA ASP A 428 -31.83 -21.84 9.31
C ASP A 428 -30.33 -21.97 9.64
N ASP A 429 -29.66 -20.86 9.94
CA ASP A 429 -28.22 -20.83 10.12
C ASP A 429 -27.82 -20.17 11.45
N THR A 430 -27.70 -21.00 12.48
CA THR A 430 -27.27 -20.59 13.83
C THR A 430 -25.84 -20.04 13.85
N ASP A 431 -25.01 -20.35 12.86
CA ASP A 431 -23.63 -19.85 12.75
C ASP A 431 -23.56 -18.53 11.94
N THR A 432 -24.47 -18.30 10.99
CA THR A 432 -24.56 -17.05 10.23
C THR A 432 -24.77 -15.81 11.12
N LEU A 433 -25.45 -15.93 12.25
CA LEU A 433 -25.65 -14.83 13.20
C LEU A 433 -24.37 -14.51 13.99
N LEU A 434 -23.59 -15.54 14.34
CA LEU A 434 -22.24 -15.41 14.90
C LEU A 434 -21.30 -14.78 13.87
N ASN A 435 -21.36 -15.22 12.62
CA ASN A 435 -20.58 -14.67 11.50
C ASN A 435 -21.01 -13.24 11.13
N LYS A 436 -22.27 -12.85 11.38
CA LYS A 436 -22.74 -11.47 11.16
C LYS A 436 -22.39 -10.50 12.30
N PHE A 437 -22.24 -10.99 13.54
CA PHE A 437 -21.98 -10.16 14.72
C PHE A 437 -20.55 -10.21 15.26
N LEU A 438 -19.84 -11.35 15.12
CA LEU A 438 -18.49 -11.55 15.68
C LEU A 438 -17.36 -11.44 14.67
N ASP A 439 -17.54 -11.70 13.37
CA ASP A 439 -16.44 -11.55 12.40
C ASP A 439 -16.95 -11.41 10.97
N CYS A 440 -16.80 -10.26 10.32
CA CYS A 440 -15.60 -10.00 9.50
C CYS A 440 -15.49 -10.85 8.21
N VAL A 441 -16.48 -11.64 7.78
CA VAL A 441 -16.43 -12.24 6.44
C VAL A 441 -16.95 -11.26 5.38
N ARG A 442 -16.01 -10.49 4.84
CA ARG A 442 -16.18 -9.36 3.90
C ARG A 442 -17.10 -9.71 2.73
N GLY A 443 -18.36 -9.30 2.83
CA GLY A 443 -19.36 -9.44 1.77
C GLY A 443 -19.82 -10.87 1.44
N GLU A 444 -19.51 -11.88 2.25
CA GLU A 444 -19.87 -13.29 1.97
C GLU A 444 -21.37 -13.48 1.77
N HIS A 445 -22.19 -12.78 2.56
CA HIS A 445 -23.64 -12.87 2.52
C HIS A 445 -24.32 -11.75 1.70
N ASP A 446 -23.54 -10.80 1.16
CA ASP A 446 -24.11 -9.62 0.52
C ASP A 446 -24.96 -9.99 -0.70
N GLN A 447 -24.54 -10.96 -1.49
CA GLN A 447 -25.26 -11.39 -2.69
C GLN A 447 -26.66 -11.94 -2.38
N GLU A 448 -26.79 -12.78 -1.35
CA GLU A 448 -28.10 -13.33 -0.96
C GLU A 448 -28.98 -12.23 -0.33
N ILE A 449 -28.41 -11.32 0.47
CA ILE A 449 -29.18 -10.21 1.06
C ILE A 449 -29.69 -9.27 -0.03
N LEU A 450 -28.85 -8.91 -1.00
CA LEU A 450 -29.25 -8.12 -2.17
C LEU A 450 -30.37 -8.81 -2.94
N ARG A 451 -30.27 -10.12 -3.16
CA ARG A 451 -31.29 -10.93 -3.82
C ARG A 451 -32.64 -10.89 -3.09
N TYR A 452 -32.67 -11.07 -1.77
CA TYR A 452 -33.91 -11.00 -0.99
C TYR A 452 -34.51 -9.60 -0.98
N TYR A 453 -33.66 -8.57 -1.00
CA TYR A 453 -34.08 -7.17 -1.03
C TYR A 453 -34.44 -6.71 -2.45
N ASN A 454 -34.25 -7.56 -3.47
CA ASN A 454 -34.43 -7.22 -4.87
C ASN A 454 -33.54 -6.05 -5.33
N LEU A 455 -32.36 -5.95 -4.73
CA LEU A 455 -31.34 -4.94 -5.02
C LEU A 455 -30.23 -5.52 -5.87
N ALA A 456 -29.52 -4.65 -6.60
CA ALA A 456 -28.34 -5.01 -7.37
C ALA A 456 -27.30 -3.88 -7.39
N TYR A 457 -26.04 -4.25 -7.55
CA TYR A 457 -24.99 -3.30 -7.88
C TYR A 457 -25.11 -2.88 -9.34
N GLU A 458 -24.94 -1.58 -9.60
CA GLU A 458 -24.99 -0.99 -10.93
C GLU A 458 -23.85 0.01 -11.10
N ASN A 459 -23.47 0.27 -12.35
CA ASN A 459 -22.47 1.24 -12.73
C ASN A 459 -23.04 2.28 -13.68
N THR A 460 -22.71 3.55 -13.46
CA THR A 460 -23.06 4.65 -14.35
C THR A 460 -21.84 5.45 -14.76
N LEU A 461 -21.97 6.14 -15.91
CA LEU A 461 -21.03 7.13 -16.39
C LEU A 461 -21.78 8.43 -16.69
N ALA A 462 -21.40 9.50 -16.01
CA ALA A 462 -21.79 10.86 -16.34
C ALA A 462 -20.66 11.57 -17.09
N GLU A 463 -20.95 12.09 -18.28
CA GLU A 463 -20.01 12.81 -19.13
C GLU A 463 -20.34 14.29 -19.14
N PHE A 464 -19.36 15.11 -18.79
CA PHE A 464 -19.46 16.56 -18.74
C PHE A 464 -18.59 17.16 -19.84
N ARG A 465 -19.08 18.25 -20.44
CA ARG A 465 -18.24 19.17 -21.24
C ARG A 465 -18.41 20.58 -20.68
N GLY A 466 -17.33 21.13 -20.13
CA GLY A 466 -17.39 22.26 -19.23
C GLY A 466 -18.25 21.93 -18.00
N ASN A 467 -19.10 22.88 -17.58
CA ASN A 467 -19.96 22.71 -16.40
C ASN A 467 -21.35 22.12 -16.73
N LYS A 468 -21.49 21.40 -17.85
CA LYS A 468 -22.77 20.82 -18.30
C LYS A 468 -22.67 19.31 -18.48
N ILE A 469 -23.64 18.59 -17.91
CA ILE A 469 -23.84 17.17 -18.20
C ILE A 469 -24.28 17.05 -19.67
N THR A 470 -23.56 16.22 -20.41
CA THR A 470 -23.85 15.91 -21.81
C THR A 470 -24.49 14.54 -21.99
N SER A 471 -24.22 13.61 -21.07
CA SER A 471 -24.81 12.28 -21.04
C SER A 471 -24.68 11.70 -19.63
N GLU A 472 -25.67 10.93 -19.19
CA GLU A 472 -25.62 10.09 -18.00
C GLU A 472 -26.28 8.76 -18.36
N ARG A 473 -25.54 7.66 -18.32
CA ARG A 473 -25.99 6.33 -18.77
C ARG A 473 -25.42 5.24 -17.90
N ASN A 474 -26.07 4.09 -17.90
CA ASN A 474 -25.55 2.88 -17.32
C ASN A 474 -24.44 2.32 -18.20
N VAL A 475 -23.43 1.70 -17.57
CA VAL A 475 -22.25 1.22 -18.27
C VAL A 475 -21.78 -0.14 -17.81
N PHE A 476 -21.19 -0.89 -18.74
CA PHE A 476 -20.40 -2.07 -18.47
C PHE A 476 -19.30 -2.19 -19.53
N PHE A 477 -18.37 -3.11 -19.32
CA PHE A 477 -17.34 -3.43 -20.31
C PHE A 477 -17.61 -4.78 -20.94
N GLU A 478 -17.57 -4.84 -22.27
CA GLU A 478 -17.63 -6.08 -23.04
C GLU A 478 -16.39 -6.16 -23.93
N THR A 479 -15.57 -7.21 -23.75
CA THR A 479 -14.30 -7.38 -24.49
C THR A 479 -13.35 -6.16 -24.43
N GLY A 480 -13.44 -5.37 -23.36
CA GLY A 480 -12.64 -4.17 -23.13
C GLY A 480 -13.15 -2.90 -23.81
N GLU A 481 -14.33 -2.95 -24.43
CA GLU A 481 -15.06 -1.79 -24.95
C GLU A 481 -16.10 -1.30 -23.93
N LEU A 482 -16.26 0.02 -23.81
CA LEU A 482 -17.23 0.63 -22.92
C LEU A 482 -18.62 0.66 -23.58
N ILE A 483 -19.56 -0.11 -23.05
CA ILE A 483 -20.94 -0.17 -23.53
C ILE A 483 -21.83 0.72 -22.66
N LYS A 484 -22.67 1.55 -23.30
CA LYS A 484 -23.62 2.45 -22.64
C LYS A 484 -25.05 2.00 -22.94
N PHE A 485 -25.91 1.99 -21.92
CA PHE A 485 -27.31 1.58 -22.05
C PHE A 485 -28.21 2.38 -21.10
N ASP A 486 -29.52 2.28 -21.31
CA ASP A 486 -30.54 2.84 -20.42
C ASP A 486 -31.07 1.73 -19.51
N SER A 487 -31.02 1.96 -18.21
CA SER A 487 -31.62 1.09 -17.20
C SER A 487 -33.01 1.60 -16.80
N ASN A 488 -33.93 0.67 -16.54
CA ASN A 488 -35.24 0.98 -15.95
C ASN A 488 -35.24 0.71 -14.44
N GLU A 489 -34.09 0.39 -13.86
CA GLU A 489 -33.93 0.16 -12.44
C GLU A 489 -34.21 1.44 -11.65
N ARG A 490 -34.84 1.28 -10.50
CA ARG A 490 -35.12 2.35 -9.55
C ARG A 490 -33.94 2.57 -8.62
N THR A 491 -33.94 3.70 -7.94
CA THR A 491 -32.88 4.05 -6.99
C THR A 491 -33.05 3.30 -5.67
N ILE A 492 -31.93 3.05 -4.98
CA ILE A 492 -31.95 2.59 -3.59
C ILE A 492 -32.71 3.54 -2.64
N PHE A 493 -32.82 4.83 -2.99
CA PHE A 493 -33.57 5.77 -2.19
C PHE A 493 -35.07 5.52 -2.25
N GLU A 494 -35.60 5.24 -3.44
CA GLU A 494 -37.01 4.83 -3.60
C GLU A 494 -37.28 3.52 -2.86
N TRP A 495 -36.34 2.56 -2.90
CA TRP A 495 -36.46 1.33 -2.11
C TRP A 495 -36.53 1.61 -0.61
N ILE A 496 -35.67 2.47 -0.06
CA ILE A 496 -35.68 2.84 1.37
C ILE A 496 -37.02 3.47 1.76
N ASP A 497 -37.54 4.37 0.92
CA ASP A 497 -38.78 5.09 1.18
C ASP A 497 -40.00 4.15 1.14
N GLU A 498 -40.07 3.22 0.17
CA GLU A 498 -41.15 2.24 0.05
C GLU A 498 -41.10 1.13 1.12
N ASN A 499 -39.91 0.87 1.68
CA ASN A 499 -39.70 -0.16 2.69
C ASN A 499 -39.43 0.41 4.09
N ALA A 500 -39.88 1.64 4.37
CA ALA A 500 -39.63 2.31 5.65
C ALA A 500 -40.07 1.48 6.88
N GLU A 501 -41.11 0.65 6.74
CA GLU A 501 -41.59 -0.25 7.79
C GLU A 501 -40.57 -1.34 8.18
N LEU A 502 -39.69 -1.75 7.26
CA LEU A 502 -38.61 -2.70 7.54
C LEU A 502 -37.65 -2.17 8.61
N LYS A 503 -37.54 -0.85 8.79
CA LYS A 503 -36.69 -0.26 9.83
C LYS A 503 -36.94 -0.87 11.20
N ASN A 504 -38.20 -1.08 11.56
CA ASN A 504 -38.56 -1.62 12.87
C ASN A 504 -38.17 -3.09 12.99
N LEU A 505 -38.37 -3.89 11.93
CA LEU A 505 -37.95 -5.28 11.87
C LEU A 505 -36.42 -5.40 12.00
N LEU A 506 -35.68 -4.63 11.21
CA LEU A 506 -34.22 -4.61 11.22
C LEU A 506 -33.66 -4.11 12.56
N THR A 507 -34.32 -3.12 13.18
CA THR A 507 -33.92 -2.61 14.51
C THR A 507 -34.22 -3.63 15.60
N ALA A 508 -35.39 -4.26 15.60
CA ALA A 508 -35.73 -5.33 16.54
C ALA A 508 -34.75 -6.50 16.41
N TYR A 509 -34.38 -6.86 15.19
CA TYR A 509 -33.32 -7.83 14.93
C TYR A 509 -32.00 -7.37 15.56
N TYR A 510 -31.52 -6.17 15.25
CA TYR A 510 -30.27 -5.65 15.81
C TYR A 510 -30.29 -5.62 17.36
N GLU A 511 -31.40 -5.22 17.98
CA GLU A 511 -31.54 -5.13 19.45
C GLU A 511 -31.65 -6.48 20.16
N THR A 512 -32.37 -7.45 19.59
CA THR A 512 -32.49 -8.79 20.18
C THR A 512 -31.12 -9.44 20.30
N TYR A 513 -30.32 -9.38 19.24
CA TYR A 513 -29.06 -10.11 19.18
C TYR A 513 -27.86 -9.33 19.74
N THR A 514 -27.94 -8.00 19.90
CA THR A 514 -26.93 -7.25 20.67
C THR A 514 -27.08 -7.40 22.18
N LYS A 515 -28.30 -7.63 22.69
CA LYS A 515 -28.53 -7.82 24.13
C LYS A 515 -28.00 -9.14 24.66
N ASP A 516 -28.08 -10.21 23.86
CA ASP A 516 -27.60 -11.54 24.25
C ASP A 516 -26.06 -11.65 24.32
N PHE A 517 -25.32 -10.67 23.76
CA PHE A 517 -23.85 -10.60 23.82
C PHE A 517 -23.29 -9.70 24.93
N MET A 518 -24.12 -8.85 25.55
CA MET A 518 -23.72 -8.00 26.69
C MET A 518 -24.16 -8.56 28.05
N ALA A 519 -24.82 -9.72 28.06
CA ALA A 519 -25.12 -10.52 29.25
C ALA A 519 -24.08 -11.64 29.38
#